data_AF-A0A1V2Z8N6-F1
#
_entry.id   AF-A0A1V2Z8N6-F1
#
_cell.length_a   1.000
_cell.length_b   1.000
_cell.length_c   1.000
_cell.angle_alpha   90.00
_cell.angle_beta   90.00
_cell.angle_gamma   90.00
#
_symmetry.space_group_name_H-M   'P 1'
#
loop_
_entity.id
_entity.type
_entity.pdbx_description
1 polymer ?
#
loop_
_entity_poly.entity_id
_entity_poly.type
_entity_poly.pdbx_seq_one_letter_code
_entity_poly.pdbx_strand_id
1 'polypeptide(L)'
;RMGELALDHSGNVPAWILERWAARFPGVPVKVMRARPTPGAGEYASPKLAVDAINALGFAAKTRPYVIVVHPGVYTETDWVVPGNVELLGTERAVAILDGSQPDSVGDGHQNTSTLWLKDGAKLTNLTILMRNGRYAVHSENSGQSPNARHDIVNCHIEHFGNAGMRAWRTANPGSGLSVANVWAADRAWGYGSSSGIYERFESTTLVSNFESWYVHDNADFAAPIRHDLINCRVISVLATGKIEIQALGSGQSSTVNMNGTETNALHVNYADTPWISTNPENLVADHAQIVLRTDGHDMLGFSSTCRGRALRIRSSTTGATSSVAATGTAAAAILGVTRSRRGGGGLAGYLWGRWDISGITVGPNGTTTVANTLGRRLGNCTTTPKTLTVTVDGGAPITITFST
;
A
#
# COMPACT_ATOMS: atom_id res chain seq x y z
N ARG A 1 3.07 24.83 -2.42
CA ARG A 1 1.68 25.17 -2.83
C ARG A 1 0.78 24.80 -1.66
N MET A 2 0.33 25.77 -0.87
CA MET A 2 -0.65 25.54 0.20
C MET A 2 -1.59 26.74 0.23
N GLY A 3 -2.90 26.47 0.14
CA GLY A 3 -3.96 27.49 0.27
C GLY A 3 -4.56 28.04 -1.03
N GLU A 4 -4.29 27.45 -2.19
CA GLU A 4 -4.94 27.89 -3.43
C GLU A 4 -6.44 27.57 -3.38
N LEU A 5 -7.27 28.58 -3.63
CA LEU A 5 -8.71 28.43 -3.83
C LEU A 5 -8.95 27.35 -4.89
N ALA A 6 -9.83 26.40 -4.60
CA ALA A 6 -10.16 25.32 -5.53
C ALA A 6 -10.80 25.82 -6.83
N LEU A 7 -11.26 27.07 -6.84
CA LEU A 7 -11.70 27.81 -8.02
C LEU A 7 -10.86 29.08 -8.14
N ASP A 8 -10.67 29.57 -9.37
CA ASP A 8 -10.06 30.89 -9.57
C ASP A 8 -10.96 32.00 -9.02
N HIS A 9 -10.45 33.24 -9.04
CA HIS A 9 -11.19 34.42 -8.57
C HIS A 9 -12.52 34.67 -9.32
N SER A 10 -12.71 34.02 -10.48
CA SER A 10 -13.91 34.09 -11.30
C SER A 10 -14.84 32.88 -11.09
N GLY A 11 -14.52 31.96 -10.16
CA GLY A 11 -15.32 30.77 -9.89
C GLY A 11 -15.15 29.63 -10.91
N ASN A 12 -14.10 29.67 -11.73
CA ASN A 12 -13.78 28.65 -12.71
C ASN A 12 -12.77 27.62 -12.16
N VAL A 13 -12.70 26.47 -12.80
CA VAL A 13 -11.67 25.47 -12.52
C VAL A 13 -10.30 26.07 -12.88
N PRO A 14 -9.31 26.07 -11.97
CA PRO A 14 -7.99 26.63 -12.23
C PRO A 14 -7.31 26.02 -13.47
N ALA A 15 -6.58 26.85 -14.22
CA ALA A 15 -5.87 26.43 -15.44
C ALA A 15 -4.94 25.24 -15.22
N TRP A 16 -4.24 25.18 -14.08
CA TRP A 16 -3.32 24.08 -13.77
C TRP A 16 -4.04 22.73 -13.62
N ILE A 17 -5.30 22.70 -13.17
CA ILE A 17 -6.11 21.47 -13.13
C ILE A 17 -6.42 21.02 -14.56
N LEU A 18 -6.79 21.96 -15.42
CA LEU A 18 -7.11 21.69 -16.82
C LEU A 18 -5.87 21.21 -17.58
N GLU A 19 -4.72 21.87 -17.39
CA GLU A 19 -3.43 21.51 -17.99
C GLU A 19 -2.97 20.11 -17.57
N ARG A 20 -3.15 19.74 -16.30
CA ARG A 20 -2.84 18.39 -15.80
C ARG A 20 -3.66 17.33 -16.53
N TRP A 21 -4.95 17.58 -16.76
CA TRP A 21 -5.78 16.65 -17.53
C TRP A 21 -5.42 16.66 -19.02
N ALA A 22 -5.07 17.81 -19.60
CA ALA A 22 -4.61 17.92 -20.97
C ALA A 22 -3.32 17.11 -21.23
N ALA A 23 -2.41 17.06 -20.25
CA ALA A 23 -1.20 16.22 -20.35
C ALA A 23 -1.52 14.72 -20.41
N ARG A 24 -2.60 14.29 -19.76
CA ARG A 24 -3.04 12.87 -19.75
C ARG A 24 -3.99 12.53 -20.90
N PHE A 25 -4.77 13.51 -21.37
CA PHE A 25 -5.73 13.38 -22.47
C PHE A 25 -5.47 14.48 -23.52
N PRO A 26 -4.37 14.38 -24.30
CA PRO A 26 -4.00 15.42 -25.26
C PRO A 26 -5.11 15.66 -26.28
N GLY A 27 -5.48 16.92 -26.47
CA GLY A 27 -6.49 17.33 -27.45
C GLY A 27 -7.95 17.02 -27.06
N VAL A 28 -8.21 16.48 -25.85
CA VAL A 28 -9.58 16.22 -25.39
C VAL A 28 -10.00 17.27 -24.35
N PRO A 29 -11.10 18.02 -24.58
CA PRO A 29 -11.55 19.03 -23.62
C PRO A 29 -12.08 18.38 -22.33
N VAL A 30 -11.74 19.00 -21.20
CA VAL A 30 -12.26 18.63 -19.88
C VAL A 30 -13.73 19.04 -19.77
N LYS A 31 -14.59 18.12 -19.36
CA LYS A 31 -15.99 18.44 -19.04
C LYS A 31 -16.13 18.77 -17.56
N VAL A 32 -16.62 19.97 -17.27
CA VAL A 32 -16.90 20.42 -15.90
C VAL A 32 -18.36 20.12 -15.57
N MET A 33 -18.59 19.50 -14.42
CA MET A 33 -19.91 19.21 -13.85
C MET A 33 -19.97 19.81 -12.44
N ARG A 34 -21.16 20.11 -11.95
CA ARG A 34 -21.35 20.74 -10.63
C ARG A 34 -22.30 19.90 -9.78
N ALA A 35 -21.91 19.69 -8.52
CA ALA A 35 -22.72 19.01 -7.53
C ALA A 35 -22.97 19.93 -6.33
N ARG A 36 -24.23 20.05 -5.91
CA ARG A 36 -24.65 20.79 -4.71
C ARG A 36 -25.97 20.25 -4.15
N PRO A 37 -26.27 20.39 -2.84
CA PRO A 37 -27.49 19.81 -2.25
C PRO A 37 -28.80 20.30 -2.89
N THR A 38 -28.83 21.55 -3.35
CA THR A 38 -29.95 22.13 -4.08
C THR A 38 -29.48 22.49 -5.51
N PRO A 39 -29.52 21.53 -6.44
CA PRO A 39 -28.94 21.72 -7.77
C PRO A 39 -29.72 22.73 -8.60
N GLY A 40 -29.00 23.56 -9.34
CA GLY A 40 -29.56 24.34 -10.44
C GLY A 40 -29.78 23.49 -11.70
N ALA A 41 -30.28 24.13 -12.76
CA ALA A 41 -30.46 23.48 -14.05
C ALA A 41 -29.13 22.91 -14.58
N GLY A 42 -29.11 21.63 -14.92
CA GLY A 42 -27.91 20.94 -15.42
C GLY A 42 -26.87 20.56 -14.36
N GLU A 43 -27.16 20.80 -13.08
CA GLU A 43 -26.32 20.38 -11.95
C GLU A 43 -26.86 19.09 -11.31
N TYR A 44 -26.05 18.48 -10.45
CA TYR A 44 -26.36 17.23 -9.78
C TYR A 44 -26.58 17.47 -8.28
N ALA A 45 -27.52 16.74 -7.68
CA ALA A 45 -27.76 16.83 -6.23
C ALA A 45 -26.57 16.31 -5.40
N SER A 46 -25.69 15.51 -6.01
CA SER A 46 -24.49 15.00 -5.37
C SER A 46 -23.36 14.63 -6.35
N PRO A 47 -22.12 14.48 -5.86
CA PRO A 47 -21.00 14.00 -6.67
C PRO A 47 -21.21 12.58 -7.19
N LYS A 48 -21.85 11.69 -6.40
CA LYS A 48 -22.17 10.33 -6.84
C LYS A 48 -23.10 10.35 -8.04
N LEU A 49 -24.17 11.16 -8.02
CA LEU A 49 -25.11 11.25 -9.14
C LEU A 49 -24.43 11.79 -10.41
N ALA A 50 -23.49 12.73 -10.27
CA ALA A 50 -22.67 13.18 -11.38
C ALA A 50 -21.79 12.04 -11.95
N VAL A 51 -21.17 11.23 -11.08
CA VAL A 51 -20.41 10.05 -11.49
C VAL A 51 -21.29 8.98 -12.14
N ASP A 52 -22.48 8.69 -11.61
CA ASP A 52 -23.43 7.75 -12.20
C ASP A 52 -23.82 8.20 -13.62
N ALA A 53 -24.05 9.50 -13.81
CA ALA A 53 -24.33 10.08 -15.13
C ALA A 53 -23.15 9.95 -16.10
N ILE A 54 -21.91 10.06 -15.61
CA ILE A 54 -20.71 9.79 -16.42
C ILE A 54 -20.67 8.30 -16.80
N ASN A 55 -20.85 7.39 -15.84
CA ASN A 55 -20.81 5.95 -16.07
C ASN A 55 -21.89 5.48 -17.06
N ALA A 56 -23.06 6.12 -17.05
CA ALA A 56 -24.13 5.87 -18.01
C ALA A 56 -23.74 6.17 -19.48
N LEU A 57 -22.68 6.97 -19.72
CA LEU A 57 -22.15 7.22 -21.06
C LEU A 57 -21.31 6.05 -21.62
N GLY A 58 -21.03 5.01 -20.82
CA GLY A 58 -20.28 3.83 -21.25
C GLY A 58 -18.86 4.18 -21.73
N PHE A 59 -18.48 3.69 -22.92
CA PHE A 59 -17.13 3.89 -23.47
C PHE A 59 -16.78 5.38 -23.69
N ALA A 60 -17.77 6.21 -24.00
CA ALA A 60 -17.58 7.65 -24.17
C ALA A 60 -17.15 8.36 -22.88
N ALA A 61 -17.43 7.77 -21.71
CA ALA A 61 -16.89 8.24 -20.45
C ALA A 61 -15.37 8.12 -20.42
N LYS A 62 -14.83 6.93 -20.74
CA LYS A 62 -13.41 6.59 -20.55
C LYS A 62 -12.43 7.40 -21.39
N THR A 63 -12.91 8.04 -22.45
CA THR A 63 -12.08 8.80 -23.41
C THR A 63 -12.04 10.30 -23.13
N ARG A 64 -12.73 10.78 -22.09
CA ARG A 64 -12.80 12.20 -21.76
C ARG A 64 -12.48 12.45 -20.28
N PRO A 65 -11.70 13.48 -19.93
CA PRO A 65 -11.53 13.91 -18.55
C PRO A 65 -12.73 14.72 -18.04
N TYR A 66 -13.08 14.51 -16.78
CA TYR A 66 -14.17 15.19 -16.08
C TYR A 66 -13.69 15.79 -14.77
N VAL A 67 -14.17 17.00 -14.46
CA VAL A 67 -14.01 17.62 -13.14
C VAL A 67 -15.40 17.84 -12.57
N ILE A 68 -15.68 17.22 -11.43
CA ILE A 68 -16.92 17.41 -10.67
C ILE A 68 -16.61 18.42 -9.56
N VAL A 69 -17.11 19.64 -9.71
CA VAL A 69 -17.00 20.70 -8.71
C VAL A 69 -18.04 20.44 -7.63
N VAL A 70 -17.58 20.12 -6.42
CA VAL A 70 -18.40 19.79 -5.25
C VAL A 70 -18.54 21.05 -4.39
N HIS A 71 -19.74 21.63 -4.38
CA HIS A 71 -20.07 22.82 -3.58
C HIS A 71 -20.34 22.45 -2.11
N PRO A 72 -20.45 23.44 -1.21
CA PRO A 72 -20.76 23.21 0.19
C PRO A 72 -22.02 22.35 0.38
N GLY A 73 -21.90 21.33 1.22
CA GLY A 73 -22.91 20.32 1.46
C GLY A 73 -22.33 19.08 2.14
N VAL A 74 -23.21 18.32 2.80
CA VAL A 74 -22.91 16.97 3.30
C VAL A 74 -23.59 15.97 2.38
N TYR A 75 -22.82 15.09 1.77
CA TYR A 75 -23.26 14.07 0.83
C TYR A 75 -23.07 12.70 1.47
N THR A 76 -24.16 11.95 1.66
CA THR A 76 -24.20 10.78 2.54
C THR A 76 -24.12 9.44 1.82
N GLU A 77 -23.81 9.44 0.53
CA GLU A 77 -23.71 8.21 -0.23
C GLU A 77 -22.46 7.40 0.12
N THR A 78 -22.64 6.09 0.14
CA THR A 78 -21.60 5.12 0.45
C THR A 78 -21.27 4.25 -0.77
N ASP A 79 -20.10 3.63 -0.71
CA ASP A 79 -19.66 2.51 -1.52
C ASP A 79 -19.75 2.71 -3.04
N TRP A 80 -19.46 3.92 -3.51
CA TRP A 80 -19.49 4.25 -4.92
C TRP A 80 -18.08 4.46 -5.49
N VAL A 81 -17.94 4.27 -6.80
CA VAL A 81 -16.64 4.20 -7.47
C VAL A 81 -16.40 5.45 -8.31
N VAL A 82 -15.34 6.18 -8.01
CA VAL A 82 -14.84 7.29 -8.82
C VAL A 82 -13.96 6.73 -9.96
N PRO A 83 -14.33 6.91 -11.23
CA PRO A 83 -13.59 6.34 -12.36
C PRO A 83 -12.32 7.14 -12.68
N GLY A 84 -11.39 6.51 -13.41
CA GLY A 84 -10.03 7.01 -13.59
C GLY A 84 -9.82 8.31 -14.35
N ASN A 85 -10.88 8.82 -14.95
CA ASN A 85 -10.94 10.02 -15.76
C ASN A 85 -11.72 11.14 -15.03
N VAL A 86 -12.03 10.96 -13.75
CA VAL A 86 -12.77 11.91 -12.92
C VAL A 86 -11.88 12.47 -11.81
N GLU A 87 -12.01 13.79 -11.60
CA GLU A 87 -11.58 14.48 -10.39
C GLU A 87 -12.77 15.00 -9.61
N LEU A 88 -12.79 14.75 -8.30
CA LEU A 88 -13.68 15.43 -7.37
C LEU A 88 -12.95 16.63 -6.79
N LEU A 89 -13.49 17.83 -7.04
CA LEU A 89 -12.90 19.11 -6.64
C LEU A 89 -13.86 19.84 -5.70
N GLY A 90 -13.62 19.77 -4.40
CA GLY A 90 -14.38 20.55 -3.43
C GLY A 90 -14.08 22.03 -3.55
N THR A 91 -15.09 22.90 -3.50
CA THR A 91 -14.87 24.36 -3.53
C THR A 91 -14.27 24.87 -2.23
N GLU A 92 -14.61 24.22 -1.12
CA GLU A 92 -14.13 24.54 0.21
C GLU A 92 -14.07 23.27 1.07
N ARG A 93 -12.85 22.83 1.41
CA ARG A 93 -12.60 21.57 2.13
C ARG A 93 -13.47 21.39 3.38
N ALA A 94 -13.64 22.45 4.17
CA ALA A 94 -14.32 22.38 5.46
C ALA A 94 -15.83 22.10 5.36
N VAL A 95 -16.44 22.36 4.20
CA VAL A 95 -17.89 22.30 4.01
C VAL A 95 -18.32 21.48 2.79
N ALA A 96 -17.40 21.04 1.92
CA ALA A 96 -17.65 20.04 0.90
C ALA A 96 -17.31 18.64 1.47
N ILE A 97 -18.31 18.00 2.09
CA ILE A 97 -18.12 16.82 2.93
C ILE A 97 -18.79 15.59 2.28
N LEU A 98 -18.00 14.55 2.04
CA LEU A 98 -18.49 13.22 1.68
C LEU A 98 -18.51 12.37 2.95
N ASP A 99 -19.68 12.07 3.49
CA ASP A 99 -19.82 11.37 4.77
C ASP A 99 -20.52 10.01 4.59
N GLY A 100 -19.72 8.96 4.54
CA GLY A 100 -20.21 7.59 4.39
C GLY A 100 -20.58 6.92 5.72
N SER A 101 -20.65 7.67 6.82
CA SER A 101 -20.88 7.12 8.15
C SER A 101 -22.22 6.37 8.27
N GLN A 102 -22.19 5.22 8.93
CA GLN A 102 -23.35 4.35 9.13
C GLN A 102 -23.77 4.30 10.61
N PRO A 103 -25.05 3.99 10.91
CA PRO A 103 -25.52 3.85 12.29
C PRO A 103 -24.84 2.67 13.01
N ASP A 104 -24.77 2.70 14.34
CA ASP A 104 -24.17 1.64 15.16
C ASP A 104 -24.87 0.28 15.02
N SER A 105 -26.14 0.29 14.57
CA SER A 105 -26.96 -0.89 14.33
C SER A 105 -26.77 -1.53 12.94
N VAL A 106 -25.85 -1.01 12.12
CA VAL A 106 -25.61 -1.53 10.77
C VAL A 106 -25.22 -3.02 10.80
N GLY A 107 -25.74 -3.76 9.82
CA GLY A 107 -25.47 -5.19 9.66
C GLY A 107 -24.03 -5.50 9.21
N ASP A 108 -23.76 -6.79 8.95
CA ASP A 108 -22.40 -7.25 8.61
C ASP A 108 -21.88 -6.78 7.24
N GLY A 109 -22.75 -6.19 6.40
CA GLY A 109 -22.36 -5.56 5.14
C GLY A 109 -21.36 -4.41 5.29
N HIS A 110 -21.28 -3.78 6.48
CA HIS A 110 -20.35 -2.68 6.76
C HIS A 110 -18.88 -3.02 6.45
N GLN A 111 -18.51 -4.30 6.52
CA GLN A 111 -17.15 -4.78 6.26
C GLN A 111 -16.72 -4.57 4.80
N ASN A 112 -17.65 -4.31 3.90
CA ASN A 112 -17.39 -4.04 2.49
C ASN A 112 -17.68 -2.59 2.10
N THR A 113 -18.13 -1.75 3.04
CA THR A 113 -18.58 -0.39 2.75
C THR A 113 -17.46 0.61 3.02
N SER A 114 -17.08 1.38 2.00
CA SER A 114 -16.28 2.61 2.17
C SER A 114 -17.10 3.84 1.82
N THR A 115 -16.64 5.07 2.08
CA THR A 115 -17.37 6.27 1.59
C THR A 115 -17.33 6.29 0.07
N LEU A 116 -16.13 6.07 -0.48
CA LEU A 116 -15.92 5.92 -1.91
C LEU A 116 -14.70 5.06 -2.23
N TRP A 117 -14.65 4.61 -3.47
CA TRP A 117 -13.53 3.89 -4.06
C TRP A 117 -12.90 4.74 -5.16
N LEU A 118 -11.58 4.71 -5.26
CA LEU A 118 -10.84 5.29 -6.39
C LEU A 118 -10.44 4.20 -7.36
N LYS A 119 -10.61 4.44 -8.66
CA LYS A 119 -10.15 3.52 -9.69
C LYS A 119 -9.23 4.18 -10.69
N ASP A 120 -8.28 3.43 -11.22
CA ASP A 120 -7.40 3.78 -12.34
C ASP A 120 -6.63 5.09 -12.13
N GLY A 121 -7.18 6.27 -12.41
CA GLY A 121 -6.50 7.52 -12.11
C GLY A 121 -7.40 8.62 -11.61
N ALA A 122 -8.38 8.23 -10.79
CA ALA A 122 -9.28 9.12 -10.10
C ALA A 122 -8.48 10.07 -9.19
N LYS A 123 -9.00 11.28 -9.00
CA LYS A 123 -8.33 12.33 -8.21
C LYS A 123 -9.30 12.94 -7.21
N LEU A 124 -8.75 13.37 -6.08
CA LEU A 124 -9.46 14.06 -5.02
C LEU A 124 -8.74 15.37 -4.71
N THR A 125 -9.46 16.48 -4.64
CA THR A 125 -8.87 17.77 -4.30
C THR A 125 -9.81 18.60 -3.44
N ASN A 126 -9.29 19.14 -2.32
CA ASN A 126 -9.99 20.10 -1.47
C ASN A 126 -11.33 19.60 -0.89
N LEU A 127 -11.35 18.36 -0.37
CA LEU A 127 -12.55 17.70 0.18
C LEU A 127 -12.34 17.20 1.60
N THR A 128 -13.44 17.10 2.36
CA THR A 128 -13.48 16.29 3.59
C THR A 128 -14.21 14.99 3.31
N ILE A 129 -13.64 13.86 3.73
CA ILE A 129 -14.18 12.51 3.50
C ILE A 129 -14.19 11.76 4.83
N LEU A 130 -15.37 11.32 5.25
CA LEU A 130 -15.63 10.80 6.59
C LEU A 130 -16.22 9.39 6.53
N MET A 131 -15.91 8.58 7.53
CA MET A 131 -16.50 7.26 7.75
C MET A 131 -16.61 6.93 9.25
N ARG A 132 -17.67 6.20 9.60
CA ARG A 132 -17.89 5.51 10.87
C ARG A 132 -18.68 4.24 10.61
N ASN A 133 -18.42 3.17 11.36
CA ASN A 133 -19.12 1.89 11.21
C ASN A 133 -19.07 1.38 9.76
N GLY A 134 -17.86 1.34 9.21
CA GLY A 134 -17.58 0.87 7.86
C GLY A 134 -16.20 0.22 7.78
N ARG A 135 -15.71 0.05 6.55
CA ARG A 135 -14.39 -0.51 6.27
C ARG A 135 -13.32 0.58 6.25
N TYR A 136 -13.44 1.54 5.34
CA TYR A 136 -12.49 2.64 5.13
C TYR A 136 -13.22 3.94 4.77
N ALA A 137 -12.60 5.10 4.95
CA ALA A 137 -13.14 6.34 4.39
C ALA A 137 -12.94 6.37 2.86
N VAL A 138 -11.72 6.10 2.40
CA VAL A 138 -11.44 5.91 0.96
C VAL A 138 -10.80 4.56 0.73
N HIS A 139 -11.31 3.77 -0.21
CA HIS A 139 -10.62 2.59 -0.71
C HIS A 139 -9.86 2.96 -1.99
N SER A 140 -8.54 2.86 -1.96
CA SER A 140 -7.74 2.98 -3.18
C SER A 140 -7.84 1.71 -4.00
N GLU A 141 -8.08 1.89 -5.29
CA GLU A 141 -7.99 0.83 -6.30
C GLU A 141 -9.03 -0.31 -6.15
N ASN A 142 -9.16 -1.14 -7.18
CA ASN A 142 -10.11 -2.24 -7.31
C ASN A 142 -9.46 -3.63 -7.09
N SER A 143 -8.75 -3.81 -5.97
CA SER A 143 -8.22 -5.12 -5.53
C SER A 143 -7.26 -5.82 -6.51
N GLY A 144 -6.27 -5.11 -7.02
CA GLY A 144 -5.24 -5.65 -7.93
C GLY A 144 -5.58 -5.54 -9.42
N GLN A 145 -6.68 -4.88 -9.78
CA GLN A 145 -7.22 -4.88 -11.14
C GLN A 145 -6.91 -3.60 -11.94
N SER A 146 -6.20 -2.65 -11.35
CA SER A 146 -5.89 -1.35 -11.97
C SER A 146 -4.36 -1.14 -12.04
N PRO A 147 -3.65 -1.91 -12.88
CA PRO A 147 -2.21 -1.73 -13.04
C PRO A 147 -1.90 -0.31 -13.53
N ASN A 148 -0.80 0.25 -13.03
CA ASN A 148 -0.35 1.61 -13.32
C ASN A 148 -1.36 2.70 -12.91
N ALA A 149 -2.22 2.42 -11.92
CA ALA A 149 -3.13 3.43 -11.40
C ALA A 149 -2.36 4.66 -10.86
N ARG A 150 -2.93 5.85 -11.02
CA ARG A 150 -2.34 7.14 -10.63
C ARG A 150 -3.33 8.01 -9.87
N HIS A 151 -3.24 8.01 -8.55
CA HIS A 151 -4.10 8.81 -7.68
C HIS A 151 -3.35 10.07 -7.19
N ASP A 152 -3.98 11.24 -7.37
CA ASP A 152 -3.51 12.50 -6.78
C ASP A 152 -4.54 12.99 -5.76
N ILE A 153 -4.14 13.07 -4.49
CA ILE A 153 -4.97 13.40 -3.34
C ILE A 153 -4.43 14.67 -2.68
N VAL A 154 -5.05 15.81 -3.00
CA VAL A 154 -4.47 17.13 -2.69
C VAL A 154 -5.38 17.92 -1.76
N ASN A 155 -4.84 18.40 -0.64
CA ASN A 155 -5.55 19.23 0.32
C ASN A 155 -6.88 18.60 0.81
N CYS A 156 -6.87 17.29 1.08
CA CYS A 156 -8.04 16.60 1.61
C CYS A 156 -7.94 16.41 3.14
N HIS A 157 -9.09 16.23 3.79
CA HIS A 157 -9.19 15.65 5.13
C HIS A 157 -9.91 14.32 5.02
N ILE A 158 -9.25 13.22 5.39
CA ILE A 158 -9.80 11.87 5.28
C ILE A 158 -9.79 11.26 6.67
N GLU A 159 -10.96 10.94 7.20
CA GLU A 159 -11.09 10.49 8.59
C GLU A 159 -12.02 9.29 8.74
N HIS A 160 -11.57 8.33 9.53
CA HIS A 160 -12.36 7.20 9.97
C HIS A 160 -12.53 7.26 11.51
N PHE A 161 -13.73 7.60 11.97
CA PHE A 161 -14.07 7.74 13.40
C PHE A 161 -14.07 6.41 14.18
N GLY A 162 -14.03 5.30 13.44
CA GLY A 162 -13.88 3.95 13.96
C GLY A 162 -15.20 3.21 14.13
N ASN A 163 -15.08 2.00 14.65
CA ASN A 163 -16.20 1.06 14.76
C ASN A 163 -16.60 0.74 16.22
N ALA A 164 -16.11 1.52 17.19
CA ALA A 164 -16.33 1.28 18.61
C ALA A 164 -17.82 1.37 19.02
N GLY A 165 -18.56 2.34 18.46
CA GLY A 165 -20.01 2.48 18.69
C GLY A 165 -20.80 1.23 18.30
N MET A 166 -20.51 0.68 17.12
CA MET A 166 -21.09 -0.59 16.67
C MET A 166 -20.70 -1.78 17.57
N ARG A 167 -19.46 -1.87 18.06
CA ARG A 167 -19.08 -2.93 19.03
C ARG A 167 -19.90 -2.83 20.31
N ALA A 168 -20.06 -1.62 20.85
CA ALA A 168 -20.84 -1.36 22.05
C ALA A 168 -22.33 -1.70 21.83
N TRP A 169 -22.90 -1.28 20.71
CA TRP A 169 -24.30 -1.58 20.36
C TRP A 169 -24.56 -3.08 20.24
N ARG A 170 -23.70 -3.83 19.52
CA ARG A 170 -23.87 -5.30 19.38
C ARG A 170 -23.74 -6.02 20.73
N THR A 171 -22.87 -5.54 21.61
CA THR A 171 -22.72 -6.06 22.97
C THR A 171 -24.00 -5.84 23.80
N ALA A 172 -24.60 -4.64 23.68
CA ALA A 172 -25.84 -4.29 24.39
C ALA A 172 -27.10 -4.92 23.78
N ASN A 173 -27.03 -5.44 22.55
CA ASN A 173 -28.16 -6.01 21.81
C ASN A 173 -27.88 -7.46 21.37
N PRO A 174 -27.66 -8.41 22.31
CA PRO A 174 -27.33 -9.79 21.97
C PRO A 174 -28.43 -10.54 21.19
N GLY A 175 -29.68 -10.05 21.25
CA GLY A 175 -30.82 -10.59 20.48
C GLY A 175 -30.88 -10.13 19.02
N SER A 176 -29.98 -9.24 18.57
CA SER A 176 -29.97 -8.71 17.19
C SER A 176 -29.51 -9.72 16.14
N GLY A 177 -28.87 -10.82 16.56
CA GLY A 177 -28.22 -11.78 15.66
C GLY A 177 -26.87 -11.30 15.10
N LEU A 178 -26.38 -10.13 15.50
CA LEU A 178 -25.11 -9.57 15.04
C LEU A 178 -23.98 -9.78 16.06
N SER A 179 -22.87 -10.40 15.63
CA SER A 179 -21.73 -10.69 16.49
C SER A 179 -20.74 -9.52 16.58
N VAL A 180 -20.20 -9.26 17.78
CA VAL A 180 -19.08 -8.31 17.97
C VAL A 180 -17.83 -8.76 17.22
N ALA A 181 -17.61 -10.07 17.06
CA ALA A 181 -16.46 -10.63 16.36
C ALA A 181 -16.46 -10.31 14.85
N ASN A 182 -17.63 -10.03 14.27
CA ASN A 182 -17.78 -9.67 12.86
C ASN A 182 -17.55 -8.19 12.58
N VAL A 183 -17.26 -7.37 13.60
CA VAL A 183 -17.01 -5.93 13.41
C VAL A 183 -15.60 -5.71 12.85
N TRP A 184 -15.53 -5.12 11.65
CA TRP A 184 -14.28 -4.80 10.97
C TRP A 184 -13.28 -4.10 11.89
N ALA A 185 -12.07 -4.64 11.96
CA ALA A 185 -11.05 -4.24 12.93
C ALA A 185 -10.00 -3.26 12.40
N ALA A 186 -9.86 -3.13 11.08
CA ALA A 186 -8.88 -2.24 10.45
C ALA A 186 -9.58 -0.98 9.94
N ASP A 187 -10.16 -0.21 10.85
CA ASP A 187 -10.95 0.99 10.61
C ASP A 187 -10.09 2.20 10.22
N ARG A 188 -9.43 2.09 9.05
CA ARG A 188 -8.44 3.04 8.52
C ARG A 188 -9.08 4.16 7.69
N ALA A 189 -8.45 5.32 7.67
CA ALA A 189 -8.82 6.42 6.76
C ALA A 189 -8.61 6.01 5.30
N TRP A 190 -7.46 5.39 5.00
CA TRP A 190 -7.11 4.91 3.68
C TRP A 190 -7.07 3.38 3.64
N GLY A 191 -7.98 2.78 2.88
CA GLY A 191 -7.93 1.39 2.48
C GLY A 191 -6.99 1.22 1.30
N TYR A 192 -6.05 0.28 1.39
CA TYR A 192 -5.07 0.08 0.35
C TYR A 192 -5.45 -1.07 -0.58
N GLY A 193 -5.62 -0.79 -1.88
CA GLY A 193 -5.66 -1.78 -2.96
C GLY A 193 -4.35 -1.78 -3.72
N SER A 194 -3.78 -2.98 -3.96
CA SER A 194 -2.42 -3.13 -4.48
C SER A 194 -2.40 -3.74 -5.87
N SER A 195 -1.93 -2.97 -6.86
CA SER A 195 -1.67 -3.40 -8.24
C SER A 195 -0.24 -3.06 -8.68
N SER A 196 0.26 -3.78 -9.69
CA SER A 196 1.56 -3.50 -10.30
C SER A 196 1.63 -2.05 -10.82
N GLY A 197 2.69 -1.33 -10.50
CA GLY A 197 2.97 0.01 -11.05
C GLY A 197 2.13 1.18 -10.49
N ILE A 198 1.34 0.97 -9.42
CA ILE A 198 0.56 2.06 -8.81
C ILE A 198 1.46 3.22 -8.37
N TYR A 199 0.99 4.43 -8.64
CA TYR A 199 1.52 5.66 -8.08
C TYR A 199 0.43 6.42 -7.31
N GLU A 200 0.64 6.67 -6.02
CA GLU A 200 -0.24 7.53 -5.23
C GLU A 200 0.53 8.71 -4.66
N ARG A 201 -0.03 9.90 -4.85
CA ARG A 201 0.52 11.15 -4.36
C ARG A 201 -0.48 11.83 -3.43
N PHE A 202 -0.07 12.02 -2.19
CA PHE A 202 -0.79 12.80 -1.18
C PHE A 202 -0.02 14.10 -0.96
N GLU A 203 -0.70 15.24 -1.09
CA GLU A 203 -0.08 16.55 -0.85
C GLU A 203 -0.98 17.39 0.05
N SER A 204 -0.44 17.90 1.16
CA SER A 204 -1.17 18.72 2.12
C SER A 204 -2.48 18.08 2.61
N THR A 205 -2.50 16.75 2.65
CA THR A 205 -3.66 15.95 3.03
C THR A 205 -3.51 15.42 4.46
N THR A 206 -4.61 15.45 5.21
CA THR A 206 -4.71 14.89 6.56
C THR A 206 -5.42 13.54 6.51
N LEU A 207 -4.83 12.51 7.14
CA LEU A 207 -5.40 11.18 7.32
C LEU A 207 -5.52 10.87 8.82
N VAL A 208 -6.73 10.57 9.30
CA VAL A 208 -7.00 10.32 10.73
C VAL A 208 -7.82 9.04 10.92
N SER A 209 -7.42 8.17 11.85
CA SER A 209 -8.19 6.98 12.18
C SER A 209 -7.85 6.44 13.56
N ASN A 210 -8.66 5.54 14.09
CA ASN A 210 -8.35 4.84 15.35
C ASN A 210 -7.30 3.74 15.18
N PHE A 211 -7.00 3.33 13.96
CA PHE A 211 -6.01 2.31 13.64
C PHE A 211 -4.80 2.94 12.92
N GLU A 212 -4.07 2.20 12.07
CA GLU A 212 -3.09 2.85 11.20
C GLU A 212 -3.82 3.69 10.15
N SER A 213 -3.72 5.02 10.25
CA SER A 213 -4.43 5.95 9.36
C SER A 213 -4.02 5.83 7.90
N TRP A 214 -2.79 5.38 7.67
CA TRP A 214 -2.26 5.04 6.38
C TRP A 214 -1.35 3.82 6.49
N TYR A 215 -1.42 2.95 5.49
CA TYR A 215 -0.54 1.80 5.33
C TYR A 215 -0.37 1.50 3.85
N VAL A 216 0.64 0.70 3.53
CA VAL A 216 0.83 0.16 2.19
C VAL A 216 1.16 -1.32 2.28
N HIS A 217 0.67 -2.06 1.28
CA HIS A 217 1.19 -3.37 0.99
C HIS A 217 1.40 -3.53 -0.51
N ASP A 218 2.44 -4.24 -0.93
CA ASP A 218 2.46 -4.74 -2.31
C ASP A 218 1.60 -6.03 -2.40
N ASN A 219 1.69 -6.73 -3.53
CA ASN A 219 1.10 -8.06 -3.69
C ASN A 219 2.17 -8.93 -4.38
N ALA A 220 1.84 -10.12 -4.89
CA ALA A 220 2.80 -10.97 -5.58
C ALA A 220 3.09 -10.54 -7.03
N ASP A 221 4.33 -10.82 -7.47
CA ASP A 221 4.70 -10.95 -8.90
C ASP A 221 4.38 -9.74 -9.78
N PHE A 222 4.69 -8.53 -9.31
CA PHE A 222 4.47 -7.32 -10.08
C PHE A 222 5.45 -7.19 -11.23
N ALA A 223 4.98 -6.56 -12.32
CA ALA A 223 5.82 -6.20 -13.47
C ALA A 223 6.52 -4.85 -13.28
N ALA A 224 6.02 -4.01 -12.37
CA ALA A 224 6.55 -2.68 -12.10
C ALA A 224 6.43 -2.31 -10.60
N PRO A 225 7.38 -1.55 -10.04
CA PRO A 225 7.35 -1.12 -8.65
C PRO A 225 6.19 -0.17 -8.37
N ILE A 226 5.69 -0.18 -7.14
CA ILE A 226 4.73 0.83 -6.66
C ILE A 226 5.46 2.00 -6.01
N ARG A 227 4.86 3.19 -6.08
CA ARG A 227 5.41 4.40 -5.46
C ARG A 227 4.34 5.21 -4.73
N HIS A 228 4.68 5.64 -3.52
CA HIS A 228 3.85 6.52 -2.71
C HIS A 228 4.65 7.76 -2.32
N ASP A 229 4.06 8.93 -2.54
CA ASP A 229 4.63 10.20 -2.08
C ASP A 229 3.62 10.89 -1.15
N LEU A 230 3.99 11.10 0.11
CA LEU A 230 3.26 11.89 1.09
C LEU A 230 4.04 13.18 1.32
N ILE A 231 3.47 14.32 0.94
CA ILE A 231 4.16 15.62 0.88
C ILE A 231 3.41 16.61 1.76
N ASN A 232 4.04 17.09 2.82
CA ASN A 232 3.43 18.03 3.78
C ASN A 232 2.08 17.53 4.35
N CYS A 233 1.97 16.21 4.55
CA CYS A 233 0.77 15.56 5.03
C CYS A 233 0.71 15.53 6.57
N ARG A 234 -0.45 15.12 7.10
CA ARG A 234 -0.61 14.72 8.50
C ARG A 234 -1.20 13.31 8.55
N VAL A 235 -0.50 12.36 9.17
CA VAL A 235 -0.94 10.96 9.29
C VAL A 235 -1.05 10.63 10.77
N ILE A 236 -2.26 10.65 11.32
CA ILE A 236 -2.48 10.65 12.78
C ILE A 236 -3.34 9.45 13.18
N SER A 237 -2.79 8.57 14.02
CA SER A 237 -3.52 7.44 14.61
C SER A 237 -4.01 7.83 16.01
N VAL A 238 -5.32 7.77 16.28
CA VAL A 238 -5.90 8.22 17.56
C VAL A 238 -5.55 7.27 18.71
N LEU A 239 -5.33 5.97 18.45
CA LEU A 239 -4.88 5.02 19.47
C LEU A 239 -3.35 5.03 19.64
N ALA A 240 -2.91 4.86 20.90
CA ALA A 240 -1.52 5.01 21.36
C ALA A 240 -0.50 4.01 20.78
N THR A 241 -0.93 3.05 19.95
CA THR A 241 -0.04 2.12 19.25
C THR A 241 0.55 2.68 17.97
N GLY A 242 0.14 3.90 17.56
CA GLY A 242 0.43 4.55 16.28
C GLY A 242 1.70 4.03 15.60
N LYS A 243 1.51 3.37 14.45
CA LYS A 243 2.60 2.85 13.62
C LYS A 243 2.34 3.16 12.16
N ILE A 244 3.41 3.20 11.38
CA ILE A 244 3.32 3.15 9.92
C ILE A 244 3.54 1.70 9.51
N GLU A 245 2.53 1.09 8.91
CA GLU A 245 2.60 -0.31 8.47
C GLU A 245 3.05 -0.37 7.00
N ILE A 246 4.14 -1.09 6.76
CA ILE A 246 4.67 -1.42 5.44
C ILE A 246 4.65 -2.94 5.29
N GLN A 247 3.93 -3.47 4.30
CA GLN A 247 3.84 -4.91 4.09
C GLN A 247 4.37 -5.33 2.72
N ALA A 248 5.52 -6.00 2.70
CA ALA A 248 6.11 -6.56 1.49
C ALA A 248 5.71 -8.04 1.38
N LEU A 249 4.76 -8.32 0.51
CA LEU A 249 4.07 -9.58 0.28
C LEU A 249 4.62 -10.35 -0.94
N GLY A 250 5.75 -9.92 -1.50
CA GLY A 250 6.46 -10.69 -2.53
C GLY A 250 6.24 -10.22 -3.96
N SER A 251 6.16 -8.90 -4.20
CA SER A 251 6.01 -8.32 -5.54
C SER A 251 7.18 -8.61 -6.46
N GLY A 252 8.37 -8.86 -5.89
CA GLY A 252 9.60 -9.00 -6.66
C GLY A 252 10.15 -7.66 -7.17
N GLN A 253 9.53 -6.54 -6.79
CA GLN A 253 9.90 -5.21 -7.25
C GLN A 253 10.51 -4.37 -6.12
N SER A 254 11.31 -3.36 -6.48
CA SER A 254 11.85 -2.38 -5.52
C SER A 254 10.95 -1.15 -5.46
N SER A 255 9.91 -1.25 -4.65
CA SER A 255 8.90 -0.22 -4.44
C SER A 255 9.37 0.86 -3.48
N THR A 256 8.71 2.03 -3.46
CA THR A 256 9.13 3.15 -2.61
C THR A 256 7.97 3.85 -1.93
N VAL A 257 8.20 4.28 -0.69
CA VAL A 257 7.36 5.24 0.04
C VAL A 257 8.24 6.41 0.43
N ASN A 258 7.84 7.62 0.07
CA ASN A 258 8.55 8.85 0.42
C ASN A 258 7.60 9.73 1.24
N MET A 259 7.98 10.05 2.46
CA MET A 259 7.25 10.94 3.37
C MET A 259 8.10 12.18 3.63
N ASN A 260 7.76 13.28 2.97
CA ASN A 260 8.54 14.52 3.01
C ASN A 260 7.72 15.61 3.70
N GLY A 261 8.25 16.19 4.78
CA GLY A 261 7.56 17.20 5.59
C GLY A 261 6.24 16.72 6.20
N THR A 262 6.08 15.40 6.34
CA THR A 262 4.82 14.80 6.80
C THR A 262 4.85 14.64 8.32
N GLU A 263 3.84 15.15 9.00
CA GLU A 263 3.65 14.96 10.44
C GLU A 263 3.02 13.59 10.70
N THR A 264 3.54 12.87 11.70
CA THR A 264 2.93 11.63 12.20
C THR A 264 3.10 11.52 13.71
N ASN A 265 2.14 10.90 14.37
CA ASN A 265 2.26 10.50 15.77
C ASN A 265 2.65 9.01 15.91
N ALA A 266 3.13 8.39 14.83
CA ALA A 266 3.63 7.02 14.87
C ALA A 266 4.91 6.92 15.71
N LEU A 267 4.96 5.90 16.58
CA LEU A 267 6.13 5.61 17.41
C LEU A 267 7.18 4.79 16.66
N HIS A 268 6.74 3.98 15.68
CA HIS A 268 7.63 3.17 14.87
C HIS A 268 7.04 2.86 13.49
N VAL A 269 7.92 2.48 12.56
CA VAL A 269 7.57 1.79 11.33
C VAL A 269 7.59 0.30 11.61
N ASN A 270 6.48 -0.38 11.32
CA ASN A 270 6.45 -1.84 11.32
C ASN A 270 6.56 -2.36 9.89
N TYR A 271 7.57 -3.19 9.68
CA TYR A 271 7.84 -3.82 8.41
C TYR A 271 7.50 -5.30 8.46
N ALA A 272 6.44 -5.70 7.76
CA ALA A 272 5.90 -7.05 7.78
C ALA A 272 5.92 -7.70 6.39
N ASP A 273 5.81 -9.03 6.37
CA ASP A 273 5.78 -9.83 5.15
C ASP A 273 4.63 -10.85 5.18
N THR A 274 3.59 -10.58 5.95
CA THR A 274 2.55 -11.57 6.28
C THR A 274 1.23 -11.22 5.62
N PRO A 275 0.74 -12.04 4.68
CA PRO A 275 1.36 -13.23 4.11
C PRO A 275 2.43 -12.91 3.04
N TRP A 276 3.40 -13.81 2.82
CA TRP A 276 4.22 -13.73 1.61
C TRP A 276 3.46 -14.46 0.52
N ILE A 277 3.00 -13.74 -0.50
CA ILE A 277 2.00 -14.24 -1.44
C ILE A 277 2.65 -14.99 -2.61
N SER A 278 3.81 -14.52 -3.10
CA SER A 278 4.43 -15.10 -4.29
C SER A 278 4.77 -16.59 -4.12
N THR A 279 4.32 -17.39 -5.09
CA THR A 279 4.74 -18.79 -5.27
C THR A 279 5.76 -18.95 -6.40
N ASN A 280 6.05 -17.87 -7.14
CA ASN A 280 7.03 -17.86 -8.21
C ASN A 280 8.44 -18.14 -7.65
N PRO A 281 9.14 -19.20 -8.13
CA PRO A 281 10.48 -19.55 -7.67
C PRO A 281 11.50 -18.41 -7.70
N GLU A 282 11.40 -17.51 -8.68
CA GLU A 282 12.35 -16.38 -8.83
C GLU A 282 12.20 -15.33 -7.73
N ASN A 283 11.00 -15.24 -7.16
CA ASN A 283 10.62 -14.30 -6.10
C ASN A 283 10.68 -14.93 -4.70
N LEU A 284 11.11 -16.19 -4.57
CA LEU A 284 11.39 -16.81 -3.25
C LEU A 284 12.76 -16.36 -2.71
N VAL A 285 12.88 -15.07 -2.45
CA VAL A 285 14.11 -14.42 -1.97
C VAL A 285 14.08 -14.25 -0.46
N ALA A 286 15.24 -14.28 0.20
CA ALA A 286 15.34 -14.09 1.64
C ALA A 286 15.14 -12.63 2.08
N ASP A 287 15.44 -11.68 1.18
CA ASP A 287 15.28 -10.27 1.44
C ASP A 287 13.84 -9.85 1.14
N HIS A 288 13.04 -9.79 2.20
CA HIS A 288 11.64 -9.40 2.12
C HIS A 288 11.45 -7.88 2.20
N ALA A 289 12.52 -7.08 2.28
CA ALA A 289 12.42 -5.62 2.34
C ALA A 289 12.23 -4.99 0.94
N GLN A 290 11.10 -5.28 0.28
CA GLN A 290 10.84 -4.89 -1.12
C GLN A 290 10.31 -3.44 -1.30
N ILE A 291 9.85 -2.81 -0.22
CA ILE A 291 9.35 -1.44 -0.18
C ILE A 291 10.33 -0.56 0.62
N VAL A 292 11.01 0.37 -0.04
CA VAL A 292 11.93 1.29 0.63
C VAL A 292 11.16 2.50 1.16
N LEU A 293 11.15 2.68 2.48
CA LEU A 293 10.65 3.89 3.12
C LEU A 293 11.76 4.95 3.24
N ARG A 294 11.47 6.17 2.80
CA ARG A 294 12.26 7.37 3.04
C ARG A 294 11.39 8.38 3.75
N THR A 295 11.88 8.92 4.86
CA THR A 295 11.11 9.86 5.68
C THR A 295 12.03 10.89 6.32
N ASP A 296 11.55 12.12 6.50
CA ASP A 296 12.28 13.22 7.12
C ASP A 296 11.41 13.94 8.19
N GLY A 297 12.06 14.80 8.98
CA GLY A 297 11.34 15.70 9.90
C GLY A 297 10.73 15.05 11.14
N HIS A 298 11.22 13.89 11.58
CA HIS A 298 10.77 13.21 12.81
C HIS A 298 11.85 13.22 13.89
N ASP A 299 11.47 13.52 15.13
CA ASP A 299 12.39 13.52 16.28
C ASP A 299 12.88 12.10 16.61
N MET A 300 11.95 11.15 16.73
CA MET A 300 12.23 9.72 16.94
C MET A 300 11.15 8.88 16.27
N LEU A 301 11.54 8.09 15.26
CA LEU A 301 10.69 7.07 14.66
C LEU A 301 11.42 5.73 14.75
N GLY A 302 10.92 4.83 15.60
CA GLY A 302 11.46 3.48 15.75
C GLY A 302 11.29 2.65 14.47
N PHE A 303 12.01 1.54 14.39
CA PHE A 303 11.84 0.56 13.33
C PHE A 303 11.73 -0.84 13.92
N SER A 304 10.68 -1.56 13.55
CA SER A 304 10.52 -2.99 13.82
C SER A 304 10.34 -3.74 12.52
N SER A 305 10.88 -4.97 12.48
CA SER A 305 10.62 -5.89 11.38
C SER A 305 10.14 -7.23 11.93
N THR A 306 9.07 -7.72 11.32
CA THR A 306 8.52 -9.07 11.53
C THR A 306 8.74 -9.95 10.30
N CYS A 307 9.58 -9.51 9.37
CA CYS A 307 9.91 -10.27 8.16
C CYS A 307 10.53 -11.64 8.51
N ARG A 308 10.07 -12.67 7.83
CA ARG A 308 10.34 -14.08 8.14
C ARG A 308 11.41 -14.71 7.24
N GLY A 309 11.76 -14.06 6.13
CA GLY A 309 12.76 -14.53 5.16
C GLY A 309 14.14 -14.77 5.79
N ARG A 310 14.82 -15.85 5.36
CA ARG A 310 16.14 -16.24 5.88
C ARG A 310 17.06 -16.70 4.77
N ALA A 311 18.29 -16.19 4.74
CA ALA A 311 19.33 -16.63 3.80
C ALA A 311 20.34 -17.57 4.47
N LEU A 312 20.97 -18.46 3.68
CA LEU A 312 22.11 -19.25 4.14
C LEU A 312 23.34 -18.35 4.39
N ARG A 313 23.72 -18.24 5.66
CA ARG A 313 24.93 -17.69 6.28
C ARG A 313 26.18 -18.59 6.25
N ILE A 314 27.27 -18.32 5.52
CA ILE A 314 28.59 -18.96 5.80
C ILE A 314 29.59 -17.92 6.29
N ARG A 315 30.21 -18.15 7.44
CA ARG A 315 31.16 -17.23 8.10
C ARG A 315 32.52 -17.87 8.29
N SER A 316 33.57 -17.08 8.15
CA SER A 316 34.89 -17.42 8.66
C SER A 316 34.88 -17.40 10.19
N SER A 317 35.76 -18.17 10.81
CA SER A 317 36.02 -18.11 12.25
C SER A 317 37.04 -17.03 12.63
N THR A 318 37.73 -16.43 11.65
CA THR A 318 38.71 -15.36 11.88
C THR A 318 38.08 -13.98 11.68
N THR A 319 38.72 -12.92 12.19
CA THR A 319 38.19 -11.54 12.15
C THR A 319 39.16 -10.51 11.54
N GLY A 320 40.28 -10.98 10.99
CA GLY A 320 41.30 -10.14 10.36
C GLY A 320 40.86 -9.56 9.01
N ALA A 321 41.61 -8.57 8.50
CA ALA A 321 41.33 -7.93 7.20
C ALA A 321 41.40 -8.89 5.99
N THR A 322 42.08 -10.03 6.15
CA THR A 322 42.14 -11.12 5.16
C THR A 322 40.97 -12.10 5.28
N SER A 323 40.17 -12.00 6.34
CA SER A 323 39.06 -12.90 6.59
C SER A 323 38.01 -12.80 5.48
N SER A 324 37.68 -13.92 4.87
CA SER A 324 36.82 -13.98 3.69
C SER A 324 36.21 -15.36 3.50
N VAL A 325 35.08 -15.43 2.78
CA VAL A 325 34.45 -16.69 2.40
C VAL A 325 34.01 -16.58 0.95
N ALA A 326 34.27 -17.62 0.16
CA ALA A 326 33.74 -17.82 -1.18
C ALA A 326 33.08 -19.20 -1.29
N ALA A 327 32.07 -19.33 -2.16
CA ALA A 327 31.36 -20.59 -2.39
C ALA A 327 31.06 -20.80 -3.88
N THR A 328 31.26 -22.02 -4.36
CA THR A 328 31.00 -22.46 -5.74
C THR A 328 30.39 -23.87 -5.76
N GLY A 329 30.10 -24.39 -6.95
CA GLY A 329 29.52 -25.71 -7.16
C GLY A 329 28.00 -25.69 -7.43
N THR A 330 27.46 -26.83 -7.85
CA THR A 330 26.05 -26.94 -8.28
C THR A 330 25.06 -26.79 -7.12
N ALA A 331 25.46 -27.15 -5.89
CA ALA A 331 24.66 -26.90 -4.70
C ALA A 331 24.65 -25.42 -4.33
N ALA A 332 25.76 -24.69 -4.53
CA ALA A 332 25.84 -23.26 -4.24
C ALA A 332 24.77 -22.47 -5.03
N ALA A 333 24.62 -22.73 -6.32
CA ALA A 333 23.58 -22.10 -7.13
C ALA A 333 22.16 -22.41 -6.61
N ALA A 334 21.92 -23.64 -6.15
CA ALA A 334 20.62 -24.08 -5.66
C ALA A 334 20.25 -23.46 -4.30
N ILE A 335 21.18 -23.37 -3.35
CA ILE A 335 20.87 -22.97 -1.96
C ILE A 335 21.33 -21.56 -1.59
N LEU A 336 22.29 -20.99 -2.33
CA LEU A 336 22.72 -19.60 -2.17
C LEU A 336 22.18 -18.72 -3.30
N GLY A 337 22.18 -19.23 -4.54
CA GLY A 337 21.86 -18.40 -5.71
C GLY A 337 22.92 -17.34 -5.94
N VAL A 338 22.49 -16.11 -6.22
CA VAL A 338 23.40 -14.95 -6.22
C VAL A 338 23.91 -14.74 -4.80
N THR A 339 25.23 -14.73 -4.64
CA THR A 339 25.88 -14.50 -3.35
C THR A 339 26.28 -13.04 -3.17
N ARG A 340 26.25 -12.59 -1.93
CA ARG A 340 26.91 -11.36 -1.48
C ARG A 340 27.95 -11.73 -0.43
N SER A 341 29.04 -10.98 -0.37
CA SER A 341 30.13 -11.23 0.57
C SER A 341 30.60 -9.95 1.23
N ARG A 342 31.03 -10.06 2.49
CA ARG A 342 31.71 -9.00 3.23
C ARG A 342 33.03 -9.54 3.75
N ARG A 343 34.13 -8.83 3.50
CA ARG A 343 35.42 -9.13 4.13
C ARG A 343 35.38 -8.81 5.62
N GLY A 344 36.17 -9.54 6.39
CA GLY A 344 36.39 -9.22 7.80
C GLY A 344 37.30 -8.00 7.99
N GLY A 345 37.57 -7.69 9.25
CA GLY A 345 38.31 -6.50 9.68
C GLY A 345 37.58 -5.75 10.79
N GLY A 346 38.31 -4.98 11.59
CA GLY A 346 37.75 -4.25 12.74
C GLY A 346 37.13 -5.17 13.80
N GLY A 347 37.63 -6.41 13.94
CA GLY A 347 37.08 -7.42 14.86
C GLY A 347 35.89 -8.20 14.32
N LEU A 348 35.49 -7.99 13.06
CA LEU A 348 34.39 -8.71 12.41
C LEU A 348 34.91 -9.80 11.48
N ALA A 349 34.23 -10.94 11.47
CA ALA A 349 34.54 -12.05 10.56
C ALA A 349 34.09 -11.77 9.13
N GLY A 350 34.84 -12.31 8.16
CA GLY A 350 34.40 -12.38 6.77
C GLY A 350 33.26 -13.38 6.62
N TYR A 351 32.30 -13.08 5.74
CA TYR A 351 31.17 -13.96 5.48
C TYR A 351 30.58 -13.78 4.09
N LEU A 352 29.86 -14.81 3.64
CA LEU A 352 29.01 -14.75 2.45
C LEU A 352 27.58 -15.16 2.82
N TRP A 353 26.61 -14.65 2.07
CA TRP A 353 25.21 -15.08 2.17
C TRP A 353 24.55 -15.17 0.81
N GLY A 354 23.52 -16.01 0.73
CA GLY A 354 22.72 -16.22 -0.48
C GLY A 354 21.56 -15.25 -0.65
N ARG A 355 20.99 -15.23 -1.86
CA ARG A 355 19.73 -14.56 -2.23
C ARG A 355 18.51 -15.36 -1.79
N TRP A 356 18.60 -16.68 -1.83
CA TRP A 356 17.46 -17.56 -1.71
C TRP A 356 16.88 -17.64 -0.29
N ASP A 357 15.55 -17.62 -0.18
CA ASP A 357 14.88 -17.91 1.09
C ASP A 357 15.02 -19.40 1.45
N ILE A 358 15.46 -19.67 2.67
CA ILE A 358 15.59 -20.99 3.29
C ILE A 358 14.85 -21.06 4.64
N SER A 359 13.93 -20.12 4.90
CA SER A 359 13.18 -20.01 6.16
C SER A 359 12.21 -21.17 6.43
N GLY A 360 11.72 -21.83 5.39
CA GLY A 360 10.71 -22.88 5.47
C GLY A 360 9.29 -22.37 5.72
N ILE A 361 9.02 -21.06 5.63
CA ILE A 361 7.66 -20.53 5.77
C ILE A 361 6.74 -21.03 4.67
N THR A 362 5.44 -21.08 4.96
CA THR A 362 4.39 -21.24 3.95
C THR A 362 4.07 -19.89 3.30
N VAL A 363 3.68 -19.94 2.03
CA VAL A 363 3.39 -18.77 1.18
C VAL A 363 1.99 -18.85 0.58
N GLY A 364 1.63 -17.85 -0.23
CA GLY A 364 0.31 -17.72 -0.87
C GLY A 364 -0.63 -16.81 -0.07
N PRO A 365 -1.77 -16.40 -0.65
CA PRO A 365 -2.72 -15.47 -0.01
C PRO A 365 -3.20 -15.92 1.38
N ASN A 366 -3.33 -17.22 1.58
CA ASN A 366 -3.75 -17.82 2.86
C ASN A 366 -2.57 -18.30 3.73
N GLY A 367 -1.32 -18.17 3.24
CA GLY A 367 -0.14 -18.63 3.97
C GLY A 367 -0.10 -20.14 4.21
N THR A 368 -0.58 -20.96 3.27
CA THR A 368 -0.68 -22.43 3.42
C THR A 368 0.12 -23.21 2.38
N THR A 369 0.71 -22.55 1.39
CA THR A 369 1.41 -23.23 0.28
C THR A 369 2.86 -23.52 0.66
N THR A 370 3.29 -24.77 0.49
CA THR A 370 4.70 -25.14 0.63
C THR A 370 5.44 -24.89 -0.68
N VAL A 371 6.62 -24.28 -0.59
CA VAL A 371 7.49 -23.99 -1.74
C VAL A 371 8.92 -24.44 -1.48
N ALA A 372 9.79 -24.31 -2.49
CA ALA A 372 11.21 -24.61 -2.38
C ALA A 372 11.97 -23.51 -1.62
N ASN A 373 11.68 -23.37 -0.32
CA ASN A 373 12.33 -22.40 0.57
C ASN A 373 12.93 -23.05 1.83
N THR A 374 13.45 -24.26 1.68
CA THR A 374 14.35 -24.89 2.66
C THR A 374 15.57 -25.42 1.91
N LEU A 375 16.67 -25.69 2.64
CA LEU A 375 17.88 -26.27 2.02
C LEU A 375 17.55 -27.54 1.24
N GLY A 376 16.85 -28.50 1.87
CA GLY A 376 16.50 -29.77 1.25
C GLY A 376 15.60 -29.61 0.00
N ARG A 377 14.55 -28.79 0.07
CA ARG A 377 13.65 -28.59 -1.09
C ARG A 377 14.36 -27.89 -2.25
N ARG A 378 15.29 -26.98 -1.98
CA ARG A 378 16.09 -26.32 -3.02
C ARG A 378 17.14 -27.24 -3.64
N LEU A 379 17.78 -28.07 -2.82
CA LEU A 379 18.68 -29.12 -3.31
C LEU A 379 17.92 -30.13 -4.18
N GLY A 380 16.67 -30.44 -3.83
CA GLY A 380 15.89 -31.48 -4.51
C GLY A 380 16.49 -32.86 -4.26
N ASN A 381 16.05 -33.85 -5.04
CA ASN A 381 16.58 -35.20 -4.94
C ASN A 381 18.00 -35.26 -5.54
N CYS A 382 18.99 -35.61 -4.72
CA CYS A 382 20.39 -35.72 -5.13
C CYS A 382 20.87 -37.17 -5.31
N THR A 383 19.99 -38.17 -5.26
CA THR A 383 20.38 -39.59 -5.32
C THR A 383 20.96 -40.01 -6.67
N THR A 384 20.44 -39.46 -7.77
CA THR A 384 20.91 -39.79 -9.13
C THR A 384 21.87 -38.76 -9.70
N THR A 385 21.76 -37.50 -9.26
CA THR A 385 22.64 -36.40 -9.68
C THR A 385 23.14 -35.65 -8.45
N PRO A 386 24.27 -36.10 -7.86
CA PRO A 386 24.85 -35.43 -6.70
C PRO A 386 25.18 -33.97 -6.98
N LYS A 387 25.01 -33.11 -5.97
CA LYS A 387 25.35 -31.69 -6.03
C LYS A 387 26.53 -31.38 -5.12
N THR A 388 27.35 -30.40 -5.48
CA THR A 388 28.55 -30.04 -4.71
C THR A 388 28.49 -28.60 -4.23
N LEU A 389 28.87 -28.37 -2.98
CA LEU A 389 29.17 -27.05 -2.42
C LEU A 389 30.66 -27.02 -2.08
N THR A 390 31.41 -26.18 -2.78
CA THR A 390 32.83 -25.97 -2.50
C THR A 390 33.00 -24.61 -1.84
N VAL A 391 33.53 -24.59 -0.61
CA VAL A 391 33.73 -23.38 0.19
C VAL A 391 35.22 -23.11 0.36
N THR A 392 35.64 -21.88 0.11
CA THR A 392 37.01 -21.41 0.39
C THR A 392 36.94 -20.35 1.49
N VAL A 393 37.69 -20.54 2.57
CA VAL A 393 37.74 -19.63 3.72
C VAL A 393 39.13 -19.04 3.84
N ASP A 394 39.24 -17.72 3.96
CA ASP A 394 40.47 -16.96 4.18
C ASP A 394 41.60 -17.27 3.18
N GLY A 395 41.24 -17.64 1.94
CA GLY A 395 42.19 -18.03 0.89
C GLY A 395 42.85 -19.40 1.11
N GLY A 396 42.38 -20.19 2.07
CA GLY A 396 42.86 -21.55 2.34
C GLY A 396 42.41 -22.59 1.32
N ALA A 397 42.69 -23.86 1.60
CA ALA A 397 42.28 -24.96 0.74
C ALA A 397 40.74 -25.07 0.62
N PRO A 398 40.19 -25.33 -0.57
CA PRO A 398 38.74 -25.52 -0.73
C PRO A 398 38.22 -26.76 0.02
N ILE A 399 37.09 -26.59 0.70
CA ILE A 399 36.33 -27.67 1.34
C ILE A 399 35.15 -28.02 0.44
N THR A 400 35.08 -29.26 -0.06
CA THR A 400 33.98 -29.72 -0.92
C THR A 400 33.04 -30.63 -0.14
N ILE A 401 31.76 -30.26 -0.12
CA ILE A 401 30.65 -31.03 0.43
C ILE A 401 29.85 -31.58 -0.73
N THR A 402 29.66 -32.90 -0.77
CA THR A 402 28.82 -33.58 -1.76
C THR A 402 27.49 -33.97 -1.15
N PHE A 403 26.40 -33.52 -1.75
CA PHE A 403 25.04 -33.93 -1.44
C PHE A 403 24.65 -35.03 -2.42
N SER A 404 24.41 -36.25 -1.91
CA SER A 404 24.14 -37.44 -2.72
C SER A 404 22.87 -38.20 -2.32
N THR A 405 22.06 -37.65 -1.40
CA THR A 405 20.78 -38.20 -0.96
C THR A 405 19.81 -37.09 -0.62
#